data_AF-A0AA39JHV8-F1
#
_entry.id   AF-A0AA39JHV8-F1
#
_cell.length_a   1.000
_cell.length_b   1.000
_cell.length_c   1.000
_cell.angle_alpha   90.00
_cell.angle_beta   90.00
_cell.angle_gamma   90.00
#
_symmetry.space_group_name_H-M   'P 1'
#
loop_
_entity.id
_entity.type
_entity.pdbx_description
1 polymer ?
#
loop_
_entity_poly.entity_id
_entity_poly.type
_entity_poly.pdbx_seq_one_letter_code
_entity_poly.pdbx_strand_id
1 'polypeptide(L)'
;MAGFETSSGVVMFALLELARNTEAQTRLREKLLATELDWKTTENLPYLDAVSRESLRFHPSSAETHRIAICDDTIPLRRPVTLQTGETITALPVRAGDEYFSSPDLSAVREKGLSMVQGEMYFRRDNK
;
A
#
# COMPACT_ATOMS: atom_id res chain seq x y z
N MET A 1 14.88 -8.05 -12.45
CA MET A 1 13.77 -8.85 -11.88
C MET A 1 12.69 -7.98 -11.25
N ALA A 2 13.04 -7.05 -10.35
CA ALA A 2 12.10 -6.21 -9.61
C ALA A 2 10.98 -5.55 -10.46
N GLY A 3 11.28 -4.97 -11.61
CA GLY A 3 10.25 -4.34 -12.46
C GLY A 3 9.32 -5.33 -13.18
N PHE A 4 9.81 -6.53 -13.50
CA PHE A 4 9.01 -7.55 -14.19
C PHE A 4 7.99 -8.17 -13.26
N GLU A 5 8.42 -8.65 -12.08
CA GLU A 5 7.54 -9.34 -11.13
C GLU A 5 6.46 -8.39 -10.57
N THR A 6 6.83 -7.13 -10.27
CA THR A 6 5.88 -6.14 -9.76
C THR A 6 4.87 -5.73 -10.83
N SER A 7 5.32 -5.40 -12.04
CA SER A 7 4.44 -4.95 -13.12
C SER A 7 3.54 -6.09 -13.62
N SER A 8 4.08 -7.31 -13.79
CA SER A 8 3.30 -8.46 -14.25
C SER A 8 2.23 -8.86 -13.25
N GLY A 9 2.54 -8.80 -11.94
CA GLY A 9 1.57 -9.03 -10.87
C GLY A 9 0.42 -8.03 -10.92
N VAL A 10 0.72 -6.73 -11.04
CA VAL A 10 -0.32 -5.69 -11.10
C VAL A 10 -1.20 -5.84 -12.34
N VAL A 11 -0.63 -6.13 -13.51
CA VAL A 11 -1.39 -6.37 -14.73
C VAL A 11 -2.27 -7.61 -14.60
N MET A 12 -1.75 -8.69 -14.03
CA MET A 12 -2.52 -9.91 -13.77
C MET A 12 -3.74 -9.64 -12.88
N PHE A 13 -3.55 -8.95 -11.76
CA PHE A 13 -4.65 -8.61 -10.85
C PHE A 13 -5.64 -7.61 -11.48
N ALA A 14 -5.17 -6.61 -12.21
CA ALA A 14 -6.04 -5.69 -12.94
C ALA A 14 -6.96 -6.42 -13.93
N LEU A 15 -6.41 -7.37 -14.69
CA LEU A 15 -7.19 -8.20 -15.62
C LEU A 15 -8.18 -9.12 -14.88
N LEU A 16 -7.79 -9.67 -13.74
CA LEU A 16 -8.68 -10.48 -12.90
C LEU A 16 -9.89 -9.67 -12.40
N GLU A 17 -9.65 -8.48 -11.87
CA GLU A 17 -10.72 -7.60 -11.37
C GLU A 17 -11.62 -7.10 -12.50
N LEU A 18 -11.06 -6.78 -13.68
CA LEU A 18 -11.84 -6.44 -14.86
C LEU A 18 -12.66 -7.63 -15.37
N ALA A 19 -12.14 -8.86 -15.30
CA ALA A 19 -12.90 -10.06 -15.68
C ALA A 19 -14.07 -10.32 -14.73
N ARG A 20 -13.94 -9.95 -13.45
CA ARG A 20 -15.02 -10.04 -12.43
C ARG A 20 -16.01 -8.88 -12.53
N ASN A 21 -15.60 -7.73 -13.05
CA ASN A 21 -16.44 -6.54 -13.24
C ASN A 21 -16.59 -6.21 -14.73
N THR A 22 -17.51 -6.92 -15.39
CA THR A 22 -17.79 -6.77 -16.84
C THR A 22 -18.26 -5.37 -17.22
N GLU A 23 -18.92 -4.64 -16.32
CA GLU A 23 -19.32 -3.24 -16.56
C GLU A 23 -18.08 -2.34 -16.67
N ALA A 24 -17.15 -2.43 -15.71
CA ALA A 24 -15.90 -1.67 -15.74
C ALA A 24 -15.04 -2.04 -16.96
N GLN A 25 -14.98 -3.33 -17.32
CA GLN A 25 -14.27 -3.77 -18.52
C GLN A 25 -14.89 -3.19 -19.80
N THR A 26 -16.22 -3.20 -19.90
CA THR A 26 -16.92 -2.65 -21.07
C THR A 26 -16.66 -1.16 -21.20
N ARG A 27 -16.81 -0.41 -20.10
CA ARG A 27 -16.52 1.03 -20.05
C ARG A 27 -15.08 1.34 -20.43
N LEU A 28 -14.10 0.57 -19.94
CA LEU A 28 -12.69 0.76 -20.32
C LEU A 28 -12.48 0.48 -21.81
N ARG A 29 -13.06 -0.61 -22.33
CA ARG A 29 -12.95 -0.98 -23.75
C ARG A 29 -13.56 0.07 -24.67
N GLU A 30 -14.71 0.64 -24.34
CA GLU A 30 -15.33 1.74 -25.10
C GLU A 30 -14.41 2.96 -25.18
N LYS A 31 -13.77 3.34 -24.06
CA LYS A 31 -12.83 4.48 -24.03
C LYS A 31 -11.58 4.22 -24.86
N LEU A 32 -11.06 2.99 -24.83
CA LEU A 32 -9.91 2.59 -25.62
C LEU A 32 -10.21 2.55 -27.12
N LEU A 33 -11.38 2.03 -27.52
CA LEU A 33 -11.79 1.97 -28.93
C LEU A 33 -12.12 3.34 -29.53
N ALA A 34 -12.54 4.30 -28.69
CA ALA A 34 -12.84 5.66 -29.11
C ALA A 34 -11.60 6.57 -29.23
N THR A 35 -10.41 6.07 -28.88
CA THR A 35 -9.16 6.85 -28.83
C THR A 35 -8.12 6.24 -29.76
N GLU A 36 -7.45 7.04 -30.59
CA GLU A 36 -6.25 6.59 -31.29
C GLU A 36 -5.10 6.45 -30.28
N LEU A 37 -4.61 5.23 -30.10
CA LEU A 37 -3.60 4.91 -29.10
C LEU A 37 -2.19 5.24 -29.61
N ASP A 38 -1.55 6.19 -28.96
CA ASP A 38 -0.12 6.48 -29.01
C ASP A 38 0.44 6.59 -27.58
N TRP A 39 1.74 6.84 -27.43
CA TRP A 39 2.36 7.00 -26.11
C TRP A 39 1.69 8.10 -25.26
N LYS A 40 1.45 9.28 -25.86
CA LYS A 40 0.94 10.45 -25.15
C LYS A 40 -0.56 10.34 -24.86
N THR A 41 -1.34 9.73 -25.75
CA THR A 41 -2.77 9.54 -25.53
C THR A 41 -3.00 8.46 -24.48
N THR A 42 -2.18 7.41 -24.45
CA THR A 42 -2.26 6.35 -23.42
C THR A 42 -1.99 6.90 -22.01
N GLU A 43 -0.99 7.77 -21.85
CA GLU A 43 -0.71 8.45 -20.57
C GLU A 43 -1.87 9.34 -20.10
N ASN A 44 -2.69 9.84 -21.02
CA ASN A 44 -3.78 10.79 -20.75
C ASN A 44 -5.17 10.16 -20.75
N LEU A 45 -5.30 8.85 -20.51
CA LEU A 45 -6.59 8.17 -20.36
C LEU A 45 -7.00 8.08 -18.87
N PRO A 46 -7.90 8.96 -18.38
CA PRO A 46 -8.17 9.05 -16.94
C PRO A 46 -8.79 7.78 -16.37
N TYR A 47 -9.58 7.06 -17.17
CA TYR A 47 -10.21 5.83 -16.73
C TYR A 47 -9.22 4.65 -16.69
N LEU A 48 -8.24 4.61 -17.60
CA LEU A 48 -7.18 3.62 -17.56
C LEU A 48 -6.28 3.85 -16.33
N ASP A 49 -5.89 5.09 -16.07
CA ASP A 49 -5.12 5.46 -14.87
C ASP A 49 -5.90 5.11 -13.59
N ALA A 50 -7.21 5.41 -13.54
CA ALA A 50 -8.06 5.03 -12.42
C ALA A 50 -8.08 3.51 -12.19
N VAL A 51 -8.19 2.69 -13.25
CA VAL A 51 -8.15 1.22 -13.15
C VAL A 51 -6.79 0.75 -12.64
N SER A 52 -5.69 1.31 -13.13
CA SER A 52 -4.34 0.97 -12.66
C SER A 52 -4.14 1.33 -11.18
N ARG A 53 -4.58 2.52 -10.75
CA ARG A 53 -4.51 2.94 -9.35
C ARG A 53 -5.36 2.08 -8.44
N GLU A 54 -6.58 1.76 -8.85
CA GLU A 54 -7.48 0.93 -8.05
C GLU A 54 -6.96 -0.51 -7.93
N SER A 55 -6.34 -1.02 -9.01
CA SER A 55 -5.66 -2.32 -8.98
C SER A 55 -4.52 -2.33 -7.98
N LEU A 56 -3.70 -1.27 -7.94
CA LEU A 56 -2.62 -1.12 -6.96
C LEU A 56 -3.13 -0.90 -5.52
N ARG A 57 -4.29 -0.27 -5.36
CA ARG A 57 -4.92 -0.06 -4.05
C ARG A 57 -5.42 -1.36 -3.44
N PHE A 58 -5.99 -2.26 -4.25
CA PHE A 58 -6.46 -3.57 -3.79
C PHE A 58 -5.35 -4.62 -3.75
N HIS A 59 -4.43 -4.58 -4.73
CA HIS A 59 -3.38 -5.57 -4.93
C HIS A 59 -2.01 -4.85 -4.99
N PRO A 60 -1.53 -4.34 -3.84
CA PRO A 60 -0.24 -3.67 -3.78
C PRO A 60 0.87 -4.65 -4.16
N SER A 61 1.84 -4.20 -4.97
CA SER A 61 2.95 -5.07 -5.44
C SER A 61 3.84 -5.59 -4.29
N SER A 62 3.79 -4.93 -3.13
CA SER A 62 4.46 -5.34 -1.92
C SER A 62 3.48 -5.22 -0.76
N ALA A 63 3.27 -6.32 -0.04
CA ALA A 63 2.35 -6.36 1.09
C ALA A 63 2.85 -5.53 2.28
N GLU A 64 4.17 -5.48 2.48
CA GLU A 64 4.82 -4.81 3.60
C GLU A 64 6.18 -4.27 3.19
N THR A 65 6.51 -3.05 3.63
CA THR A 65 7.87 -2.52 3.53
C THR A 65 8.53 -2.49 4.89
N HIS A 66 9.60 -3.26 5.02
CA HIS A 66 10.39 -3.39 6.26
C HIS A 66 11.44 -2.30 6.38
N ARG A 67 11.65 -1.81 7.59
CA ARG A 67 12.68 -0.83 7.95
C ARG A 67 13.29 -1.20 9.30
N ILE A 68 14.58 -0.96 9.44
CA ILE A 68 15.33 -1.14 10.68
C ILE A 68 15.96 0.21 11.02
N ALA A 69 15.76 0.68 12.25
CA ALA A 69 16.38 1.91 12.73
C ALA A 69 17.91 1.72 12.82
N ILE A 70 18.67 2.55 12.11
CA ILE A 70 20.14 2.48 12.10
C ILE A 70 20.77 3.17 13.32
N CYS A 71 20.04 4.07 13.97
CA CYS A 71 20.43 4.82 15.15
C CYS A 71 19.20 5.11 16.01
N ASP A 72 19.43 5.56 17.24
CA ASP A 72 18.36 6.03 18.10
C ASP A 72 17.72 7.29 17.48
N ASP A 73 16.39 7.33 17.42
CA ASP A 73 15.62 8.43 16.85
C ASP A 73 14.25 8.52 17.54
N THR A 74 13.47 9.55 17.22
CA THR A 74 12.12 9.75 17.75
C THR A 74 11.17 10.08 16.62
N ILE A 75 10.20 9.19 16.37
CA ILE A 75 9.21 9.35 15.30
C ILE A 75 8.04 10.22 15.82
N PRO A 76 7.82 11.43 15.27
CA PRO A 76 6.74 12.30 15.73
C PRO A 76 5.37 11.78 15.25
N LEU A 77 4.45 11.59 16.19
CA LEU A 77 3.10 11.11 15.92
C LEU A 77 2.19 12.22 15.42
N ARG A 78 1.55 12.01 14.25
CA ARG A 78 0.58 12.95 13.67
C ARG A 78 -0.63 13.17 14.58
N ARG A 79 -1.02 12.15 15.35
CA ARG A 79 -2.08 12.21 16.35
C ARG A 79 -1.56 11.53 17.61
N PRO A 80 -1.89 12.05 18.81
CA PRO A 80 -1.54 11.37 20.04
C PRO A 80 -2.13 9.96 20.08
N VAL A 81 -1.36 8.98 20.54
CA VAL A 81 -1.79 7.58 20.68
C VAL A 81 -1.76 7.19 22.15
N THR A 82 -2.86 6.61 22.63
CA THR A 82 -2.96 6.05 23.98
C THR A 82 -2.42 4.62 23.95
N LEU A 83 -1.36 4.39 24.68
CA LEU A 83 -0.76 3.06 24.87
C LEU A 83 -1.68 2.18 25.73
N GLN A 84 -1.44 0.87 25.70
CA GLN A 84 -2.11 -0.08 26.60
C GLN A 84 -1.89 0.24 28.09
N THR A 85 -0.82 0.97 28.39
CA THR A 85 -0.48 1.47 29.73
C THR A 85 -1.33 2.67 30.18
N GLY A 86 -2.19 3.21 29.30
CA GLY A 86 -2.99 4.41 29.55
C GLY A 86 -2.25 5.73 29.32
N GLU A 87 -0.95 5.68 29.04
CA GLU A 87 -0.14 6.85 28.72
C GLU A 87 -0.41 7.32 27.29
N THR A 88 -0.56 8.64 27.10
CA THR A 88 -0.72 9.24 25.78
C THR A 88 0.62 9.76 25.30
N ILE A 89 1.13 9.17 24.22
CA ILE A 89 2.39 9.60 23.60
C ILE A 89 2.11 10.43 22.34
N THR A 90 2.95 11.43 22.11
CA THR A 90 2.96 12.24 20.88
C THR A 90 4.18 11.94 20.00
N ALA A 91 5.11 11.13 20.49
CA ALA A 91 6.31 10.73 19.78
C ALA A 91 6.71 9.31 20.20
N LEU A 92 7.14 8.49 19.25
CA LEU A 92 7.61 7.14 19.50
C LEU A 92 9.16 7.13 19.51
N PRO A 93 9.80 6.89 20.67
CA PRO A 93 11.24 6.67 20.70
C PRO A 93 11.56 5.32 20.04
N VAL A 94 12.53 5.32 19.12
CA VAL A 94 13.06 4.12 18.47
C VAL A 94 14.54 3.99 18.77
N ARG A 95 15.00 2.77 18.99
CA ARG A 95 16.42 2.45 19.22
C ARG A 95 17.05 1.88 17.97
N ALA A 96 18.36 2.02 17.85
CA ALA A 96 19.12 1.31 16.84
C ALA A 96 18.82 -0.21 16.91
N GLY A 97 18.37 -0.78 15.79
CA GLY A 97 17.95 -2.18 15.68
C GLY A 97 16.45 -2.43 15.77
N ASP A 98 15.62 -1.44 16.12
CA ASP A 98 14.17 -1.60 16.12
C ASP A 98 13.64 -1.79 14.69
N GLU A 99 12.81 -2.82 14.48
CA GLU A 99 12.16 -3.11 13.20
C GLU A 99 10.73 -2.58 13.17
N TYR A 100 10.38 -1.90 12.09
CA TYR A 100 9.03 -1.43 11.80
C TYR A 100 8.70 -1.71 10.35
N PHE A 101 7.42 -1.97 10.09
CA PHE A 101 6.92 -2.25 8.75
C PHE A 101 5.69 -1.40 8.50
N SER A 102 5.54 -0.96 7.26
CA SER A 102 4.29 -0.34 6.81
C SER A 102 3.59 -1.24 5.83
N SER A 103 2.28 -1.42 6.04
CA SER A 103 1.42 -2.18 5.16
C SER A 103 0.27 -1.31 4.67
N PRO A 104 0.04 -1.21 3.35
CA PRO A 104 -1.14 -0.54 2.82
C PRO A 104 -2.44 -1.34 3.04
N ASP A 105 -2.37 -2.62 3.42
CA ASP A 105 -3.54 -3.43 3.74
C ASP A 105 -3.77 -3.56 5.26
N LEU A 106 -4.83 -2.90 5.75
CA LEU A 106 -5.23 -2.97 7.16
C LEU A 106 -5.70 -4.37 7.59
N SER A 107 -6.09 -5.22 6.65
CA SER A 107 -6.59 -6.58 6.91
C SER A 107 -5.45 -7.48 7.40
N ALA A 108 -4.29 -7.40 6.74
CA ALA A 108 -3.07 -8.13 7.09
C ALA A 108 -2.54 -7.78 8.50
N VAL A 109 -2.78 -6.54 8.94
CA VAL A 109 -2.32 -6.03 10.25
C VAL A 109 -3.05 -6.69 11.41
N ARG A 110 -4.38 -6.87 11.26
CA ARG A 110 -5.23 -7.44 12.31
C ARG A 110 -4.89 -8.90 12.61
N GLU A 111 -4.53 -9.65 11.58
CA GLU A 111 -4.20 -11.07 11.69
C GLU A 111 -2.90 -11.32 12.47
N LYS A 112 -1.96 -10.38 12.39
CA LYS A 112 -0.64 -10.52 13.01
C LYS A 112 -0.52 -9.91 14.41
N GLY A 113 -1.61 -9.37 14.99
CA GLY A 113 -1.62 -8.83 16.36
C GLY A 113 -0.77 -7.56 16.55
N LEU A 114 -0.57 -6.78 15.49
CA LEU A 114 0.34 -5.64 15.46
C LEU A 114 -0.37 -4.35 15.91
N SER A 115 0.31 -3.54 16.70
CA SER A 115 -0.23 -2.25 17.16
C SER A 115 0.04 -1.16 16.11
N MET A 116 -1.03 -0.50 15.65
CA MET A 116 -0.96 0.66 14.77
C MET A 116 -0.42 1.85 15.55
N VAL A 117 0.73 2.39 15.14
CA VAL A 117 1.38 3.52 15.82
C VAL A 117 1.04 4.84 15.14
N GLN A 118 1.09 4.91 13.80
CA GLN A 118 0.79 6.14 13.07
C GLN A 118 0.58 5.89 11.58
N GLY A 119 -0.60 6.22 11.06
CA GLY A 119 -0.90 5.94 9.64
C GLY A 119 -0.76 4.44 9.35
N GLU A 120 -0.20 4.10 8.19
CA GLU A 120 0.08 2.72 7.77
C GLU A 120 1.37 2.14 8.38
N MET A 121 1.98 2.78 9.39
CA MET A 121 3.15 2.25 10.11
C MET A 121 2.74 1.43 11.34
N TYR A 122 3.31 0.22 11.41
CA TYR A 122 3.05 -0.76 12.45
C TYR A 122 4.37 -1.20 13.08
N PHE A 123 4.32 -1.46 14.38
CA PHE A 123 5.49 -1.85 15.16
C PHE A 123 5.34 -3.29 15.64
N ARG A 124 6.35 -4.13 15.35
CA ARG A 124 6.44 -5.49 15.89
C ARG A 124 7.46 -5.45 17.02
N ARG A 125 6.99 -5.39 18.26
CA ARG A 125 7.87 -5.53 19.41
C ARG A 125 8.07 -7.04 19.64
N ASP A 126 9.14 -7.60 19.10
CA ASP A 126 9.53 -8.96 19.44
C ASP A 126 9.90 -9.00 20.93
N ASN A 127 9.03 -9.61 21.73
CA ASN A 127 9.29 -9.89 23.14
C ASN A 127 10.46 -10.89 23.21
N LYS A 128 11.62 -10.41 23.64
CA LYS A 128 12.61 -11.27 24.30
C LYS A 128 12.30 -11.34 25.79
#